data_AF-A0A8T9ZW12-F1
#
_entry.id   AF-A0A8T9ZW12-F1
#
_cell.length_a   1.000
_cell.length_b   1.000
_cell.length_c   1.000
_cell.angle_alpha   90.00
_cell.angle_beta   90.00
_cell.angle_gamma   90.00
#
_symmetry.space_group_name_H-M   'P 1'
#
loop_
_entity.id
_entity.type
_entity.pdbx_description
1 polymer ?
#
loop_
_entity_poly.entity_id
_entity_poly.type
_entity_poly.pdbx_seq_one_letter_code
_entity_poly.pdbx_strand_id
1 'polypeptide(L)' 'MPQMAPMWWTTMFILFTMLFMMTNTIMYFQKQYSIPSKEEKQNKMETMNWKW' A
#
# COMPACT_ATOMS: atom_id res chain seq x y z
N MET A 1 -31.43 -21.46 21.78
CA MET A 1 -31.94 -21.32 20.40
C MET A 1 -32.57 -19.94 20.23
N PRO A 2 -31.81 -18.93 19.75
CA PRO A 2 -32.40 -17.75 19.14
C PRO A 2 -32.80 -18.13 17.72
N GLN A 3 -34.07 -17.93 17.35
CA GLN A 3 -34.57 -18.25 16.02
C GLN A 3 -33.74 -17.49 14.97
N MET A 4 -33.17 -18.24 14.02
CA MET A 4 -32.34 -17.70 12.95
C MET A 4 -33.20 -16.81 12.05
N ALA A 5 -33.17 -15.50 12.30
CA ALA A 5 -33.75 -14.53 11.40
C ALA A 5 -32.89 -14.52 10.11
N PRO A 6 -33.45 -14.94 8.95
CA PRO A 6 -32.69 -15.12 7.70
C PRO A 6 -32.01 -13.83 7.21
N MET A 7 -32.45 -12.68 7.69
CA MET A 7 -31.92 -11.37 7.32
C MET A 7 -30.56 -11.04 7.96
N TRP A 8 -30.16 -11.69 9.05
CA TRP A 8 -28.87 -11.40 9.70
C TRP A 8 -27.68 -11.92 8.90
N TRP A 9 -27.87 -12.99 8.13
CA TRP A 9 -26.82 -13.56 7.30
C TRP A 9 -26.53 -12.68 6.09
N THR A 10 -27.57 -12.12 5.47
CA THR A 10 -27.39 -11.20 4.36
C THR A 10 -26.74 -9.90 4.80
N THR A 11 -27.11 -9.36 5.98
CA THR A 11 -26.45 -8.16 6.51
C THR A 11 -24.98 -8.41 6.86
N MET A 12 -24.64 -9.55 7.47
CA MET A 12 -23.25 -9.91 7.73
C MET A 12 -22.44 -10.09 6.45
N PHE A 13 -23.03 -10.70 5.41
CA PHE A 13 -22.38 -10.85 4.10
C PHE A 13 -22.14 -9.49 3.42
N ILE A 14 -23.12 -8.58 3.47
CA ILE A 14 -22.99 -7.23 2.92
C ILE A 14 -21.91 -6.44 3.68
N LEU A 15 -21.89 -6.51 5.02
CA LEU A 15 -20.86 -5.86 5.83
C LEU A 15 -19.46 -6.40 5.52
N PHE A 16 -19.32 -7.72 5.39
CA PHE A 16 -18.06 -8.36 5.04
C PHE A 16 -17.56 -7.91 3.67
N THR A 17 -18.44 -7.90 2.66
CA THR A 17 -18.08 -7.47 1.30
C THR A 17 -17.70 -5.99 1.23
N MET A 18 -18.41 -5.11 1.95
CA MET A 18 -18.05 -3.69 2.06
C MET A 18 -16.66 -3.50 2.69
N LEU A 19 -16.38 -4.20 3.80
CA LEU A 19 -15.07 -4.14 4.45
C LEU A 19 -13.96 -4.68 3.53
N PHE A 20 -14.21 -5.78 2.84
CA PHE A 20 -13.27 -6.35 1.87
C PHE A 20 -12.96 -5.39 0.72
N MET A 21 -13.96 -4.70 0.18
CA MET A 21 -13.71 -3.70 -0.86
C MET A 21 -12.92 -2.51 -0.32
N MET A 22 -13.23 -2.03 0.89
CA MET A 22 -12.50 -0.94 1.53
C MET A 22 -11.02 -1.31 1.75
N THR A 23 -10.72 -2.51 2.25
CA THR A 23 -9.33 -2.94 2.46
C THR A 23 -8.58 -3.05 1.13
N ASN A 24 -9.21 -3.54 0.07
CA ASN A 24 -8.59 -3.57 -1.26
C ASN A 24 -8.26 -2.17 -1.79
N THR A 25 -9.16 -1.20 -1.61
CA THR A 25 -8.89 0.19 -2.02
C THR A 25 -7.72 0.79 -1.24
N ILE A 26 -7.68 0.59 0.09
CA ILE A 26 -6.58 1.04 0.93
C ILE A 26 -5.27 0.38 0.49
N MET A 27 -5.25 -0.94 0.30
CA MET A 27 -4.05 -1.66 -0.16
C MET A 27 -3.57 -1.19 -1.54
N TYR A 28 -4.50 -0.84 -2.43
CA TYR A 28 -4.17 -0.32 -3.76
C TYR A 28 -3.54 1.08 -3.68
N PHE A 29 -4.15 2.01 -2.93
CA PHE A 29 -3.66 3.39 -2.82
C PHE A 29 -2.48 3.57 -1.86
N GLN A 30 -2.36 2.71 -0.84
CA GLN A 30 -1.19 2.65 0.04
C GLN A 30 0.02 1.98 -0.60
N LYS A 31 -0.11 1.46 -1.83
CA LYS A 31 1.04 1.12 -2.65
C LYS A 31 1.73 2.40 -3.10
N GLN A 32 2.48 2.98 -2.17
CA GLN A 32 3.39 4.07 -2.46
C GLN A 32 4.43 3.52 -3.44
N TYR A 33 4.27 3.89 -4.71
CA TYR A 33 5.37 3.84 -5.66
C TYR A 33 6.39 4.85 -5.14
N SER A 34 7.26 4.43 -4.23
CA SER A 34 8.58 5.04 -4.15
C SER A 34 9.20 4.76 -5.52
N ILE A 35 9.04 5.73 -6.43
CA ILE A 35 10.02 5.89 -7.49
C ILE A 35 11.34 5.83 -6.74
N PRO A 36 12.24 4.85 -7.00
CA PRO A 36 13.56 4.93 -6.41
C PRO A 36 14.05 6.29 -6.87
N SER A 37 14.23 7.22 -5.93
CA SER A 37 14.90 8.45 -6.24
C SER A 37 16.22 7.96 -6.82
N LYS A 38 16.38 8.12 -8.13
CA LYS A 38 17.69 8.34 -8.71
C LYS A 38 18.09 9.69 -8.11
N GLU A 39 18.39 9.69 -6.81
CA GLU A 39 19.41 10.59 -6.28
C GLU A 39 20.60 10.23 -7.14
N GLU A 40 20.81 11.16 -8.06
CA GLU A 40 21.86 11.18 -9.03
C GLU A 40 23.09 10.65 -8.33
N LYS A 41 23.72 9.62 -8.92
CA LYS A 41 25.12 9.37 -8.64
C LYS A 41 25.82 10.69 -8.95
N GLN A 42 25.98 11.54 -7.94
CA GLN A 42 27.04 12.52 -7.89
C GLN A 42 28.29 11.66 -7.87
N ASN A 43 28.72 11.25 -9.07
CA ASN A 43 30.10 10.98 -9.36
C ASN A 43 30.82 12.32 -9.09
N LYS A 44 31.07 12.62 -7.82
CA LYS A 44 32.20 13.44 -7.46
C LYS A 44 33.40 12.61 -7.84
N MET A 45 33.80 12.73 -9.11
CA MET A 45 35.20 12.64 -9.47
C MET A 45 35.87 13.73 -8.63
N GLU A 46 36.26 13.37 -7.41
CA GLU A 46 37.32 14.10 -6.75
C GLU A 46 38.53 13.85 -7.62
N THR A 47 38.83 14.84 -8.47
CA THR A 47 40.15 15.01 -9.03
C THR A 47 41.09 15.05 -7.83
N MET A 48 41.64 13.90 -7.46
CA MET A 48 42.82 13.87 -6.61
C MET A 48 43.94 14.40 -7.48
N ASN A 49 43.99 15.73 -7.52
CA ASN A 49 45.04 16.50 -8.13
C ASN A 49 46.31 16.01 -7.48
N TRP A 50 47.08 15.29 -8.28
CA TRP A 50 48.50 15.05 -8.10
C TRP A 50 49.15 16.31 -7.54
N LYS A 51 49.42 16.30 -6.25
CA LYS A 51 50.45 17.15 -5.67
C LYS A 51 51.63 16.22 -5.43
N TRP A 52 52.72 16.59 -6.10
CA TRP A 52 54.05 15.99 -5.97
C TRP A 52 54.42 15.72 -4.52
#